data_AF-A0A953YQ71-F1
#
_entry.id   AF-A0A953YQ71-F1
#
_cell.length_a   1.000
_cell.length_b   1.000
_cell.length_c   1.000
_cell.angle_alpha   90.00
_cell.angle_beta   90.00
_cell.angle_gamma   90.00
#
_symmetry.space_group_name_H-M   'P 1'
#
loop_
_entity.id
_entity.type
_entity.pdbx_description
1 polymer ?
#
loop_
_entity_poly.entity_id
_entity_poly.type
_entity_poly.pdbx_seq_one_letter_code
_entity_poly.pdbx_strand_id
1 'polypeptide(L)'
;TLATAIGRPGAGFRRSGPRQILALGCDIAHAAQLVYADGIAVHSDEVAEPIGPSCRLCERSDCVMRAYAPSGVDLDINESLRPGVPYALAAS
;
A
#
# COMPACT_ATOMS: atom_id res chain seq x y z
N THR A 1 2.81 6.55 7.79
CA THR A 1 3.12 7.42 6.63
C THR A 1 2.09 8.51 6.52
N LEU A 2 2.49 9.74 6.20
CA LEU A 2 1.59 10.86 5.95
C LEU A 2 1.77 11.33 4.51
N ALA A 3 0.70 11.77 3.86
CA ALA A 3 0.78 12.27 2.50
C ALA A 3 -0.21 13.41 2.26
N THR A 4 0.16 14.33 1.38
CA THR A 4 -0.72 15.39 0.92
C THR A 4 -0.57 15.62 -0.58
N ALA A 5 -1.68 15.96 -1.23
CA ALA A 5 -1.69 16.32 -2.65
C ALA A 5 -1.51 17.83 -2.80
N ILE A 6 -0.51 18.22 -3.57
CA ILE A 6 -0.19 19.62 -3.86
C ILE A 6 -0.53 19.87 -5.32
N GLY A 7 -1.38 20.86 -5.57
CA GLY A 7 -1.76 21.29 -6.91
C GLY A 7 -1.20 22.66 -7.23
N ARG A 8 -0.74 22.86 -8.48
CA ARG A 8 -0.48 24.19 -9.00
C ARG A 8 -1.64 24.64 -9.90
N PRO A 9 -2.04 25.92 -9.87
CA PRO A 9 -3.01 26.42 -10.83
C PRO A 9 -2.45 26.24 -12.24
N GLY A 10 -3.32 25.86 -13.16
CA GLY A 10 -2.94 25.76 -14.56
C GLY A 10 -2.97 27.13 -15.25
N ALA A 11 -2.33 27.23 -16.40
CA ALA A 11 -2.14 28.50 -17.11
C ALA A 11 -3.40 28.99 -17.86
N GLY A 12 -4.59 28.57 -17.46
CA GLY A 12 -5.86 28.99 -18.05
C GLY A 12 -7.01 28.03 -17.73
N PHE A 13 -8.24 28.48 -17.94
CA PHE A 13 -9.46 27.75 -17.55
C PHE A 13 -9.53 26.30 -18.07
N ARG A 14 -9.10 26.05 -19.31
CA ARG A 14 -9.11 24.70 -19.93
C ARG A 14 -7.80 23.91 -19.74
N ARG A 15 -6.82 24.45 -19.02
CA ARG A 15 -5.55 23.78 -18.76
C ARG A 15 -5.43 23.54 -17.27
N SER A 16 -5.64 22.29 -16.84
CA SER A 16 -5.38 21.91 -15.44
C SER A 16 -3.88 21.96 -15.17
N GLY A 17 -3.49 22.45 -14.01
CA GLY A 17 -2.09 22.43 -13.59
C GLY A 17 -1.68 21.06 -13.03
N PRO A 18 -0.38 20.80 -12.89
CA PRO A 18 0.11 19.54 -12.36
C PRO A 18 -0.34 19.35 -10.91
N ARG A 19 -0.63 18.09 -10.57
CA ARG A 19 -0.85 17.63 -9.20
C ARG A 19 0.27 16.65 -8.83
N GLN A 20 0.81 16.82 -7.64
CA GLN A 20 1.87 15.99 -7.10
C GLN A 20 1.46 15.52 -5.70
N ILE A 21 2.00 14.38 -5.28
CA ILE A 21 1.80 13.87 -3.92
C ILE A 21 3.14 13.96 -3.22
N LEU A 22 3.16 14.63 -2.06
CA LEU A 22 4.29 14.57 -1.14
C LEU A 22 3.93 13.57 -0.05
N ALA A 23 4.75 12.53 0.08
CA ALA A 23 4.63 11.53 1.13
C ALA A 23 5.88 11.54 2.00
N LEU A 24 5.69 11.45 3.32
CA LEU A 24 6.75 11.38 4.31
C LEU A 24 6.54 10.16 5.22
N GLY A 25 7.63 9.47 5.51
CA GLY A 25 7.67 8.32 6.39
C GLY A 25 8.87 8.39 7.32
N CYS A 26 8.74 7.77 8.48
CA CYS A 26 9.80 7.60 9.46
C CYS A 26 9.70 6.18 10.05
N ASP A 27 10.73 5.77 10.77
CA ASP A 27 10.63 4.59 11.63
C ASP A 27 9.52 4.78 12.68
N ILE A 28 8.83 3.70 13.02
CA ILE A 28 7.73 3.73 14.00
C ILE A 28 8.21 4.15 15.39
N ALA A 29 9.47 3.87 15.73
CA ALA A 29 10.10 4.32 16.99
C ALA A 29 10.13 5.85 17.13
N HIS A 30 10.03 6.60 16.03
CA HIS A 30 10.01 8.05 16.01
C HIS A 30 8.62 8.66 15.74
N ALA A 31 7.60 7.84 15.50
CA ALA A 31 6.28 8.32 15.08
C ALA A 31 5.63 9.23 16.13
N ALA A 32 5.79 8.93 17.43
CA ALA A 32 5.23 9.73 18.51
C ALA A 32 5.79 11.17 18.61
N GLN A 33 6.86 11.48 17.86
CA GLN A 33 7.42 12.84 17.77
C GLN A 33 6.68 13.71 16.74
N LEU A 34 5.80 13.12 15.93
CA LEU A 34 4.99 13.82 14.94
C LEU A 34 3.63 14.17 15.54
N VAL A 35 3.21 15.44 15.43
CA VAL A 35 1.86 15.88 15.86
C VAL A 35 0.73 15.07 15.22
N TYR A 36 0.96 14.50 14.04
CA TYR A 36 -0.02 13.66 13.35
C TYR A 36 -0.16 12.25 13.93
N ALA A 37 0.66 11.87 14.91
CA ALA A 37 0.50 10.63 15.66
C ALA A 37 -0.43 10.78 16.88
N ASP A 38 -0.88 12.00 17.20
CA ASP A 38 -1.75 12.25 18.34
C ASP A 38 -3.05 11.43 18.25
N GLY A 39 -3.35 10.68 19.31
CA GLY A 39 -4.53 9.82 19.39
C GLY A 39 -4.43 8.51 18.60
N ILE A 40 -3.29 8.23 17.95
CA ILE A 40 -3.05 6.96 17.26
C ILE A 40 -2.21 6.06 18.17
N ALA A 41 -2.65 4.82 18.38
CA ALA A 41 -1.88 3.81 19.12
C ALA A 41 -0.73 3.26 18.25
N VAL A 42 0.26 4.09 17.94
CA VAL A 42 1.36 3.81 17.00
C VAL A 42 2.27 2.64 17.39
N HIS A 43 2.20 2.16 18.63
CA HIS A 43 2.95 1.00 19.12
C HIS A 43 2.11 -0.27 19.23
N SER A 44 0.84 -0.23 18.80
CA SER A 44 0.00 -1.43 18.69
C SER A 44 0.12 -2.02 17.28
N ASP A 45 0.49 -3.30 17.19
CA ASP A 45 0.55 -4.02 15.93
C ASP A 45 -0.81 -4.13 15.24
N GLU A 46 -1.92 -4.00 15.99
CA GLU A 46 -3.28 -4.03 15.45
C GLU A 46 -3.60 -2.83 14.56
N VAL A 47 -2.85 -1.73 14.68
CA VAL A 47 -3.07 -0.49 13.92
C VAL A 47 -2.25 -0.47 12.64
N ALA A 48 -1.23 -1.33 12.53
CA ALA A 48 -0.36 -1.39 11.38
C ALA A 48 -1.07 -2.12 10.22
N GLU A 49 -1.45 -1.37 9.19
CA GLU A 49 -1.91 -1.99 7.95
C GLU A 49 -0.72 -2.67 7.27
N PRO A 50 -0.76 -4.00 7.06
CA PRO A 50 0.30 -4.67 6.36
C PRO A 50 0.33 -4.19 4.91
N ILE A 51 1.51 -3.86 4.40
CA ILE A 51 1.72 -3.44 3.01
C ILE A 51 2.98 -4.10 2.46
N GLY A 52 3.03 -4.27 1.13
CA GLY A 52 4.20 -4.80 0.42
C GLY A 52 4.86 -3.75 -0.47
N PRO A 53 6.09 -4.02 -0.96
CA PRO A 53 6.82 -3.07 -1.80
C PRO A 53 6.19 -2.86 -3.19
N SER A 54 5.67 -3.92 -3.79
CA SER A 54 4.85 -3.89 -5.02
C SER A 54 4.14 -5.23 -5.19
N CYS A 55 3.07 -5.31 -5.98
CA CYS A 55 2.38 -6.59 -6.20
C CYS A 55 3.31 -7.68 -6.77
N ARG A 56 4.27 -7.31 -7.63
CA ARG A 56 5.23 -8.25 -8.24
C ARG A 56 6.24 -8.81 -7.23
N LEU A 57 6.55 -8.05 -6.17
CA LEU A 57 7.58 -8.42 -5.20
C LEU A 57 6.99 -8.76 -3.82
N CYS A 58 5.68 -8.62 -3.62
CA CYS A 58 5.03 -8.84 -2.34
C CYS A 58 4.86 -10.34 -2.08
N GLU A 59 5.34 -10.79 -0.92
CA GLU A 59 5.34 -12.19 -0.48
C GLU A 59 4.04 -12.61 0.24
N ARG A 60 3.13 -11.66 0.53
CA ARG A 60 1.91 -11.94 1.29
C ARG A 60 0.93 -12.85 0.55
N SER A 61 0.59 -14.00 1.11
CA SER A 61 -0.37 -14.93 0.50
C SER A 61 -1.84 -14.50 0.64
N ASP A 62 -2.15 -13.58 1.55
CA ASP A 62 -3.51 -13.21 1.96
C ASP A 62 -3.99 -11.83 1.44
N CYS A 63 -3.27 -11.23 0.49
CA CYS A 63 -3.56 -9.88 0.01
C CYS A 63 -4.73 -9.84 -1.00
N VAL A 64 -5.93 -9.48 -0.53
CA VAL A 64 -7.13 -9.34 -1.37
C VAL A 64 -7.04 -8.21 -2.40
N MET A 65 -6.19 -7.21 -2.14
CA MET A 65 -5.97 -6.05 -3.02
C MET A 65 -4.87 -6.27 -4.07
N ARG A 66 -4.37 -7.50 -4.23
CA ARG A 66 -3.27 -7.81 -5.15
C ARG A 66 -3.71 -7.63 -6.62
N ALA A 67 -3.08 -6.70 -7.31
CA ALA A 67 -3.40 -6.38 -8.71
C ALA A 67 -2.62 -7.22 -9.74
N TYR A 68 -1.41 -7.69 -9.40
CA TYR A 68 -0.53 -8.43 -10.30
C TYR A 68 0.06 -9.67 -9.61
N ALA A 69 0.30 -10.73 -10.41
CA ALA A 69 0.99 -11.94 -9.95
C ALA A 69 2.44 -11.65 -9.51
N PRO A 70 2.88 -12.15 -8.34
CA PRO A 70 4.27 -12.04 -7.93
C PRO A 70 5.22 -12.75 -8.91
N SER A 71 6.44 -12.24 -9.02
CA SER A 71 7.49 -12.81 -9.86
C SER A 71 8.26 -13.88 -9.10
N GLY A 72 8.49 -15.03 -9.74
CA GLY A 72 9.30 -16.11 -9.17
C GLY A 72 8.60 -16.95 -8.10
N VAL A 73 7.27 -16.89 -8.04
CA VAL A 73 6.45 -17.70 -7.13
C VAL A 73 5.41 -18.44 -7.96
N ASP A 74 5.18 -19.71 -7.64
CA ASP A 74 4.15 -20.52 -8.26
C ASP A 74 2.76 -20.15 -7.73
N LEU A 75 1.77 -20.15 -8.63
CA LEU A 75 0.39 -19.87 -8.28
C LEU A 75 -0.36 -21.17 -8.06
N ASP A 76 -1.23 -21.19 -7.04
CA ASP A 76 -2.19 -22.27 -6.84
C ASP A 76 -3.36 -22.08 -7.81
N ILE A 77 -3.28 -22.78 -8.95
CA ILE A 77 -4.34 -22.80 -9.96
C ILE A 77 -5.18 -24.06 -9.74
N ASN A 78 -6.33 -23.88 -9.11
CA ASN A 78 -7.32 -24.94 -8.90
C ASN A 78 -8.68 -24.52 -9.46
N GLU A 79 -9.11 -25.18 -10.53
CA GLU A 79 -10.36 -24.90 -11.25
C GLU A 79 -11.62 -25.11 -10.39
N SER A 80 -11.53 -25.96 -9.38
CA SER A 80 -12.63 -26.26 -8.45
C SER A 80 -12.72 -25.25 -7.30
N LEU A 81 -11.72 -24.38 -7.14
CA LEU A 81 -11.65 -23.39 -6.08
C LEU A 81 -11.81 -21.97 -6.65
N ARG A 82 -12.43 -21.11 -5.85
CA ARG A 82 -12.43 -19.66 -6.06
C ARG A 82 -11.83 -19.01 -4.82
N PRO A 83 -10.50 -18.84 -4.77
CA PRO A 83 -9.85 -18.20 -3.63
C PRO A 83 -10.38 -16.79 -3.40
N GLY A 84 -10.47 -16.36 -2.14
CA GLY A 84 -10.85 -14.99 -1.78
C GLY A 84 -9.77 -13.94 -2.09
N VAL A 85 -8.63 -14.36 -2.62
CA VAL A 85 -7.47 -13.52 -2.95
C VAL A 85 -7.09 -13.71 -4.43
N PRO A 86 -6.76 -12.62 -5.16
CA PRO A 86 -6.19 -12.74 -6.50
C PRO A 86 -4.79 -13.35 -6.45
N TYR A 87 -4.46 -14.21 -7.42
CA TYR A 87 -3.14 -14.85 -7.55
C TYR A 87 -2.72 -15.59 -6.27
N ALA A 88 -3.55 -16.54 -5.82
CA ALA A 88 -3.23 -17.40 -4.68
C ALA A 88 -1.87 -18.08 -4.89
N LEU A 89 -1.02 -18.05 -3.87
CA LEU A 89 0.34 -18.59 -3.94
C LEU A 89 0.30 -20.07 -3.58
N ALA A 90 1.07 -20.89 -4.30
CA ALA A 90 1.24 -22.30 -3.97
C ALA A 90 1.99 -22.44 -2.64
N ALA A 91 1.58 -23.40 -1.81
CA ALA A 91 2.32 -23.75 -0.60
C ALA A 91 3.67 -24.36 -1.00
N SER A 92 4.76 -23.77 -0.48
CA SER A 92 6.14 -24.24 -0.68
C SER A 92 6.42 -25.52 0.09
#